data_AF-A0AA39MDD3-F1
#
_entry.id   AF-A0AA39MDD3-F1
#
_cell.length_a   1.000
_cell.length_b   1.000
_cell.length_c   1.000
_cell.angle_alpha   90.00
_cell.angle_beta   90.00
_cell.angle_gamma   90.00
#
_symmetry.space_group_name_H-M   'P 1'
#
loop_
_entity.id
_entity.type
_entity.pdbx_description
1 polymer ?
#
loop_
_entity_poly.entity_id
_entity_poly.type
_entity_poly.pdbx_seq_one_letter_code
_entity_poly.pdbx_strand_id
1 'polypeptide(L)'
;MANSVTEDARKNYGAGLLRFTQFCDAYSVPESLCVPASEPLLTLFISEMGAGKVQASTVDSWLSGLALWHDVQGAYWYGGRILSRTKQGAAAMAPPSTKPPRLPVTEKHIASLRSHLDLNNPLDAAVWAVATIAWHGCTHLGELLPSRSKPFNTSRNVYRSCPHKSGIASNGHEWINLFIPYTKTRKFRGDWISLTSTNDDSDPIHAL
;
A
#
# COMPACT_ATOMS: atom_id res chain seq x y z
N MET A 1 9.73 -14.43 -15.01
CA MET A 1 9.96 -13.57 -13.83
C MET A 1 9.17 -12.25 -13.86
N ALA A 2 9.00 -11.55 -14.99
CA ALA A 2 8.23 -10.30 -15.00
C ALA A 2 6.77 -10.37 -14.45
N ASN A 3 6.12 -11.53 -14.57
CA ASN A 3 4.76 -11.76 -14.03
C ASN A 3 4.71 -12.19 -12.56
N SER A 4 5.86 -12.35 -11.88
CA SER A 4 5.89 -12.68 -10.43
C SER A 4 5.69 -11.46 -9.53
N VAL A 5 5.55 -10.27 -10.12
CA VAL A 5 5.37 -9.00 -9.42
C VAL A 5 4.04 -8.36 -9.83
N THR A 6 3.32 -7.78 -8.88
CA THR A 6 2.04 -7.11 -9.15
C THR A 6 2.22 -5.94 -10.12
N GLU A 7 1.20 -5.65 -10.94
CA GLU A 7 1.24 -4.56 -11.93
C GLU A 7 1.61 -3.19 -11.31
N ASP A 8 1.06 -2.89 -10.12
CA ASP A 8 1.34 -1.64 -9.41
C ASP A 8 2.83 -1.56 -9.00
N ALA A 9 3.43 -2.67 -8.56
CA ALA A 9 4.85 -2.75 -8.24
C ALA A 9 5.74 -2.67 -9.48
N ARG A 10 5.31 -3.24 -10.63
CA ARG A 10 6.03 -3.11 -11.91
C ARG A 10 6.16 -1.64 -12.35
N LYS A 11 5.11 -0.83 -12.16
CA LYS A 11 5.15 0.62 -12.46
C LYS A 11 6.18 1.35 -11.59
N ASN A 12 6.20 1.06 -10.29
CA ASN A 12 7.18 1.65 -9.36
C ASN A 12 8.62 1.20 -9.65
N TYR A 13 8.81 -0.07 -10.02
CA TYR A 13 10.12 -0.59 -10.39
C TYR A 13 10.64 -0.02 -11.70
N GLY A 14 9.76 0.23 -12.68
CA GLY A 14 10.11 0.91 -13.93
C GLY A 14 10.74 2.29 -13.71
N ALA A 15 10.31 3.02 -12.68
CA ALA A 15 10.93 4.30 -12.33
C ALA A 15 12.39 4.15 -11.89
N GLY A 16 12.75 3.06 -11.21
CA GLY A 16 14.13 2.75 -10.83
C GLY A 16 15.04 2.51 -12.03
N LEU A 17 14.58 1.68 -12.98
CA LEU A 17 15.31 1.42 -14.22
C LEU A 17 15.49 2.69 -15.04
N LEU A 18 14.44 3.52 -15.17
CA LEU A 18 14.52 4.79 -15.89
C LEU A 18 15.55 5.73 -15.27
N ARG A 19 15.59 5.83 -13.94
CA ARG A 19 16.55 6.70 -13.26
C ARG A 19 17.98 6.18 -13.38
N PHE A 20 18.17 4.87 -13.34
CA PHE A 20 19.48 4.26 -13.52
C PHE A 20 20.00 4.43 -14.94
N THR A 21 19.17 4.19 -15.95
CA THR A 21 19.54 4.42 -17.37
C THR A 21 19.89 5.88 -17.63
N GLN A 22 19.09 6.83 -17.12
CA GLN A 22 19.42 8.27 -17.19
C GLN A 22 20.77 8.60 -16.54
N PHE A 23 21.11 7.97 -15.42
CA PHE A 23 22.41 8.11 -14.78
C PHE A 23 23.52 7.50 -15.66
N CYS A 24 23.34 6.29 -16.16
CA CYS A 24 24.31 5.65 -17.04
C CYS A 24 24.59 6.49 -18.30
N ASP A 25 23.55 7.03 -18.94
CA ASP A 25 23.68 7.90 -20.10
C ASP A 25 24.43 9.20 -19.75
N ALA A 26 24.06 9.86 -18.65
CA ALA A 26 24.67 11.12 -18.22
C ALA A 26 26.17 10.98 -17.90
N TYR A 27 26.59 9.82 -17.40
CA TYR A 27 27.98 9.53 -17.05
C TYR A 27 28.70 8.66 -18.09
N SER A 28 28.08 8.43 -19.26
CA SER A 28 28.63 7.62 -20.35
C SER A 28 29.11 6.23 -19.90
N VAL A 29 28.34 5.60 -19.00
CA VAL A 29 28.62 4.25 -18.52
C VAL A 29 28.37 3.26 -19.66
N PRO A 30 29.34 2.43 -20.06
CA PRO A 30 29.14 1.40 -21.07
C PRO A 30 27.97 0.48 -20.70
N GLU A 31 27.13 0.16 -21.69
CA GLU A 31 25.96 -0.73 -21.49
C GLU A 31 26.38 -2.09 -20.90
N SER A 32 27.55 -2.59 -21.29
CA SER A 32 28.15 -3.83 -20.76
C SER A 32 28.44 -3.81 -19.24
N LEU A 33 28.50 -2.62 -18.62
CA LEU A 33 28.68 -2.46 -17.18
C LEU A 33 27.35 -2.22 -16.44
N CYS A 34 26.25 -2.03 -17.17
CA CYS A 34 24.94 -1.80 -16.58
C CYS A 34 24.29 -3.10 -16.07
N VAL A 35 24.68 -4.25 -16.63
CA VAL A 35 24.25 -5.59 -16.22
C VAL A 35 25.40 -6.60 -16.34
N PRO A 36 25.87 -7.19 -15.23
CA PRO A 36 25.54 -6.84 -13.86
C PRO A 36 26.19 -5.51 -13.44
N ALA A 37 25.40 -4.61 -12.87
CA ALA A 37 25.89 -3.39 -12.26
C ALA A 37 26.72 -3.73 -11.00
N SER A 38 27.94 -3.22 -10.94
CA SER A 38 28.83 -3.41 -9.80
C SER A 38 28.36 -2.63 -8.57
N GLU A 39 28.76 -3.06 -7.36
CA GLU A 39 28.42 -2.34 -6.13
C GLU A 39 28.88 -0.86 -6.14
N PRO A 40 30.08 -0.51 -6.64
CA PRO A 40 30.48 0.88 -6.79
C PRO A 40 29.59 1.67 -7.74
N LEU A 41 29.17 1.08 -8.86
CA LEU A 41 28.28 1.75 -9.83
C LEU A 41 26.91 2.03 -9.21
N LEU A 42 26.32 1.04 -8.52
CA LEU A 42 25.07 1.20 -7.77
C LEU A 42 25.21 2.27 -6.67
N THR A 43 26.36 2.32 -6.01
CA THR A 43 26.66 3.33 -4.99
C THR A 43 26.72 4.73 -5.59
N LEU A 44 27.44 4.92 -6.70
CA LEU A 44 27.51 6.21 -7.41
C LEU A 44 26.13 6.66 -7.87
N PHE A 45 25.34 5.74 -8.42
CA PHE A 45 23.96 6.01 -8.81
C PHE A 45 23.14 6.55 -7.62
N ILE A 46 23.17 5.92 -6.44
CA ILE A 46 22.40 6.39 -5.28
C ILE A 46 22.95 7.70 -4.71
N SER A 47 24.27 7.86 -4.66
CA SER A 47 24.89 9.11 -4.23
C SER A 47 24.47 10.27 -5.13
N GLU A 48 24.49 10.07 -6.44
CA GLU A 48 24.17 11.14 -7.39
C GLU A 48 22.67 11.38 -7.49
N MET A 49 21.87 10.34 -7.72
CA MET A 49 20.45 10.50 -8.04
C MET A 49 19.56 10.55 -6.80
N GLY A 50 20.03 10.00 -5.68
CA GLY A 50 19.23 9.80 -4.47
C GLY A 50 19.50 10.82 -3.37
N ALA A 51 20.76 10.94 -2.95
CA ALA A 51 21.15 11.72 -1.78
C ALA A 51 20.67 13.18 -1.86
N GLY A 52 19.94 13.63 -0.83
CA GLY A 52 19.40 15.00 -0.77
C GLY A 52 18.24 15.30 -1.73
N LYS A 53 17.99 14.44 -2.72
CA LYS A 53 17.02 14.68 -3.81
C LYS A 53 15.70 13.96 -3.59
N VAL A 54 15.70 12.79 -2.96
CA VAL A 54 14.49 11.96 -2.78
C VAL A 54 14.39 11.35 -1.38
N GLN A 55 13.18 10.89 -1.05
CA GLN A 55 12.91 10.13 0.18
C GLN A 55 13.65 8.78 0.17
N ALA A 56 14.04 8.29 1.36
CA ALA A 56 14.72 6.99 1.50
C ALA A 56 13.94 5.83 0.86
N SER A 57 12.61 5.83 0.98
CA SER A 57 11.74 4.82 0.37
C SER A 57 11.78 4.82 -1.16
N THR A 58 12.07 5.96 -1.79
CA THR A 58 12.26 6.05 -3.24
C THR A 58 13.54 5.33 -3.66
N VAL A 59 14.63 5.55 -2.93
CA VAL A 59 15.91 4.83 -3.16
C VAL A 59 15.72 3.31 -3.02
N ASP A 60 15.00 2.87 -1.99
CA ASP A 60 14.67 1.45 -1.80
C ASP A 60 13.88 0.87 -2.97
N SER A 61 12.89 1.62 -3.47
CA SER A 61 12.09 1.21 -4.62
C SER A 61 12.93 1.14 -5.90
N TRP A 62 13.87 2.06 -6.11
CA TRP A 62 14.75 2.05 -7.27
C TRP A 62 15.65 0.82 -7.27
N LEU A 63 16.34 0.56 -6.14
CA LEU A 63 17.22 -0.60 -6.01
C LEU A 63 16.46 -1.92 -6.12
N SER A 64 15.25 -1.99 -5.57
CA SER A 64 14.41 -3.19 -5.70
C SER A 64 14.03 -3.45 -7.16
N GLY A 65 13.73 -2.40 -7.92
CA GLY A 65 13.46 -2.52 -9.35
C GLY A 65 14.69 -2.96 -10.15
N LEU A 66 15.85 -2.41 -9.82
CA LEU A 66 17.12 -2.81 -10.45
C LEU A 66 17.50 -4.25 -10.15
N ALA A 67 17.39 -4.69 -8.89
CA ALA A 67 17.66 -6.07 -8.49
C ALA A 67 16.76 -7.05 -9.25
N LEU A 68 15.45 -6.77 -9.33
CA LEU A 68 14.53 -7.58 -10.12
C LEU A 68 14.90 -7.62 -11.60
N TRP A 69 15.36 -6.50 -12.17
CA TRP A 69 15.79 -6.47 -13.56
C TRP A 69 17.05 -7.32 -13.78
N HIS A 70 18.02 -7.30 -12.86
CA HIS A 70 19.18 -8.18 -12.90
C HIS A 70 18.77 -9.65 -12.87
N ASP A 71 17.84 -10.02 -11.97
CA ASP A 71 17.29 -11.37 -11.90
C ASP A 71 16.64 -11.78 -13.23
N VAL A 72 15.86 -10.89 -13.86
CA VAL A 72 15.24 -11.13 -15.17
C VAL A 72 16.28 -11.36 -16.27
N GLN A 73 17.42 -10.66 -16.22
CA GLN A 73 18.53 -10.85 -17.17
C GLN A 73 19.44 -12.03 -16.82
N GLY A 74 19.19 -12.74 -15.72
CA GLY A 74 20.06 -13.82 -15.23
C GLY A 74 21.42 -13.32 -14.73
N ALA A 75 21.52 -12.05 -14.35
CA ALA A 75 22.74 -11.40 -13.91
C ALA A 75 22.81 -11.33 -12.38
N TYR A 76 24.02 -11.41 -11.84
CA TYR A 76 24.23 -11.35 -10.39
C TYR A 76 23.96 -9.94 -9.83
N TRP A 77 23.29 -9.86 -8.67
CA TRP A 77 23.07 -8.60 -7.96
C TRP A 77 24.21 -8.30 -6.98
N TYR A 78 25.04 -7.29 -7.28
CA TYR A 78 26.15 -6.86 -6.42
C TYR A 78 25.72 -5.85 -5.35
N GLY A 79 24.73 -6.22 -4.53
CA GLY A 79 24.38 -5.46 -3.33
C GLY A 79 25.32 -5.81 -2.16
N GLY A 80 26.00 -4.81 -1.58
CA GLY A 80 26.94 -5.05 -0.48
C GLY A 80 26.95 -3.96 0.60
N ARG A 81 28.00 -3.97 1.42
CA ARG A 81 28.15 -3.11 2.60
C ARG A 81 28.29 -1.63 2.24
N ILE A 82 28.96 -1.31 1.13
CA ILE A 82 29.16 0.07 0.68
C ILE A 82 27.82 0.63 0.23
N LEU A 83 27.08 -0.10 -0.60
CA LEU A 83 25.74 0.31 -1.04
C LEU A 83 24.82 0.53 0.16
N SER A 84 24.85 -0.37 1.15
CA SER A 84 24.05 -0.21 2.38
C SER A 84 24.39 1.06 3.16
N ARG A 85 25.68 1.41 3.29
CA ARG A 85 26.11 2.66 3.95
C ARG A 85 25.68 3.89 3.17
N THR A 86 25.81 3.85 1.85
CA THR A 86 25.37 4.94 0.97
C THR A 86 23.86 5.17 1.08
N LYS A 87 23.05 4.10 1.16
CA LYS A 87 21.61 4.22 1.43
C LYS A 87 21.32 4.91 2.77
N GLN A 88 22.05 4.56 3.83
CA GLN A 88 21.91 5.20 5.14
C GLN A 88 22.27 6.68 5.07
N GLY A 89 23.37 7.03 4.41
CA GLY A 89 23.77 8.42 4.18
C GLY A 89 22.73 9.20 3.37
N ALA A 90 22.23 8.63 2.28
CA ALA A 90 21.17 9.22 1.47
C ALA A 90 19.87 9.42 2.27
N ALA A 91 19.52 8.47 3.15
CA ALA A 91 18.37 8.58 4.03
C ALA A 91 18.54 9.70 5.07
N ALA A 92 19.74 9.85 5.65
CA ALA A 92 20.05 10.93 6.59
C ALA A 92 19.99 12.32 5.93
N MET A 93 20.31 12.40 4.64
CA MET A 93 20.22 13.61 3.84
C MET A 93 18.84 13.79 3.18
N ALA A 94 17.90 12.85 3.34
CA ALA A 94 16.63 12.92 2.64
C ALA A 94 15.90 14.22 2.99
N PRO A 95 15.26 14.88 2.00
CA PRO A 95 14.50 16.08 2.27
C PRO A 95 13.38 15.75 3.27
N PRO A 96 12.96 16.69 4.13
CA PRO A 96 11.81 16.48 5.00
C PRO A 96 10.60 16.09 4.15
N SER A 97 9.77 15.18 4.68
CA SER A 97 8.51 14.83 4.02
C SER A 97 7.72 16.10 3.75
N THR A 98 7.42 16.37 2.48
CA THR A 98 6.59 17.52 2.09
C THR A 98 5.13 17.36 2.51
N LYS A 99 4.74 16.16 2.94
CA LYS A 99 3.39 15.85 3.38
C LYS A 99 3.36 15.79 4.91
N PRO A 100 2.60 16.67 5.58
CA PRO A 100 2.39 16.55 7.02
C PRO A 100 1.70 15.20 7.33
N PRO A 101 1.92 14.64 8.53
CA PRO A 101 1.15 13.49 8.99
C PRO A 101 -0.34 13.77 8.85
N ARG A 102 -1.09 12.79 8.34
CA ARG A 102 -2.55 12.89 8.27
C ARG A 102 -3.11 12.74 9.67
N LEU A 103 -3.97 13.66 10.10
CA LEU A 103 -4.68 13.54 11.37
C LEU A 103 -5.61 12.32 11.33
N PRO A 104 -5.80 11.64 12.48
CA PRO A 104 -6.71 10.50 12.56
C PRO A 104 -8.16 10.96 12.32
N VAL A 105 -8.98 10.03 11.83
CA VAL A 105 -10.44 10.22 11.80
C VAL A 105 -10.95 10.13 13.24
N THR A 106 -11.62 11.18 13.70
CA THR A 106 -12.15 11.27 15.06
C THR A 106 -13.65 10.96 15.07
N GLU A 107 -14.18 10.66 16.25
CA GLU A 107 -15.62 10.51 16.48
C GLU A 107 -16.41 11.74 15.98
N LYS A 108 -15.88 12.96 16.16
CA LYS A 108 -16.50 14.19 15.63
C LYS A 108 -16.62 14.17 14.10
N HIS A 109 -15.65 13.60 13.40
CA HIS A 109 -15.73 13.46 11.94
C HIS A 109 -16.82 12.45 11.54
N ILE A 110 -16.94 11.35 12.27
CA ILE A 110 -17.97 10.33 12.04
C ILE A 110 -19.36 10.89 12.33
N ALA A 111 -19.55 11.59 13.46
CA ALA A 111 -20.80 12.26 13.80
C ALA A 111 -21.17 13.35 12.78
N SER A 112 -20.19 14.13 12.30
CA SER A 112 -20.41 15.12 11.26
C SER A 112 -20.76 14.49 9.90
N LEU A 113 -20.22 13.31 9.59
CA LEU A 113 -20.61 12.57 8.39
C LEU A 113 -22.06 12.10 8.51
N ARG A 114 -22.41 11.49 9.65
CA ARG A 114 -23.75 10.98 9.94
C ARG A 114 -24.85 12.03 9.79
N SER A 115 -24.59 13.27 10.23
CA SER A 115 -25.58 14.34 10.22
C SER A 115 -25.92 14.87 8.83
N HIS A 116 -25.12 14.53 7.81
CA HIS A 116 -25.32 14.96 6.42
C HIS A 116 -25.73 13.82 5.47
N LEU A 117 -25.92 12.60 5.99
CA LEU A 117 -26.35 11.45 5.20
C LEU A 117 -27.83 11.15 5.45
N ASP A 118 -28.58 10.87 4.37
CA ASP A 118 -29.95 10.35 4.46
C ASP A 118 -29.94 8.82 4.40
N LEU A 119 -30.11 8.16 5.55
CA LEU A 119 -30.08 6.69 5.60
C LEU A 119 -31.27 6.01 4.89
N ASN A 120 -32.28 6.76 4.43
CA ASN A 120 -33.32 6.22 3.54
C ASN A 120 -32.83 6.12 2.08
N ASN A 121 -31.76 6.83 1.73
CA ASN A 121 -31.09 6.70 0.45
C ASN A 121 -30.09 5.53 0.50
N PRO A 122 -30.23 4.51 -0.37
CA PRO A 122 -29.34 3.35 -0.36
C PRO A 122 -27.86 3.66 -0.55
N LEU A 123 -27.52 4.73 -1.28
CA LEU A 123 -26.13 5.15 -1.47
C LEU A 123 -25.54 5.69 -0.16
N ASP A 124 -26.26 6.59 0.49
CA ASP A 124 -25.84 7.22 1.74
C ASP A 124 -25.76 6.20 2.87
N ALA A 125 -26.71 5.26 2.93
CA ALA A 125 -26.66 4.12 3.84
C ALA A 125 -25.41 3.25 3.61
N ALA A 126 -25.05 2.96 2.36
CA ALA A 126 -23.84 2.20 2.04
C ALA A 126 -22.55 2.97 2.39
N VAL A 127 -22.52 4.29 2.16
CA VAL A 127 -21.40 5.15 2.57
C VAL A 127 -21.26 5.14 4.09
N TRP A 128 -22.38 5.23 4.81
CA TRP A 128 -22.42 5.17 6.26
C TRP A 128 -21.89 3.83 6.79
N ALA A 129 -22.40 2.70 6.29
CA ALA A 129 -21.95 1.36 6.64
C ALA A 129 -20.44 1.18 6.47
N VAL A 130 -19.91 1.59 5.32
CA VAL A 130 -18.47 1.45 5.05
C VAL A 130 -17.64 2.37 5.95
N ALA A 131 -18.11 3.57 6.25
CA ALA A 131 -17.40 4.50 7.12
C ALA A 131 -17.30 3.98 8.56
N THR A 132 -18.40 3.48 9.13
CA THR A 132 -18.43 2.91 10.49
C THR A 132 -17.61 1.63 10.57
N ILE A 133 -17.77 0.70 9.61
CA ILE A 133 -16.94 -0.52 9.53
C ILE A 133 -15.45 -0.19 9.43
N ALA A 134 -15.07 0.77 8.58
CA ALA A 134 -13.67 1.16 8.40
C ALA A 134 -13.08 1.75 9.69
N TRP A 135 -13.84 2.60 10.36
CA TRP A 135 -13.40 3.29 11.56
C TRP A 135 -13.30 2.34 12.77
N HIS A 136 -14.34 1.55 13.06
CA HIS A 136 -14.35 0.60 14.18
C HIS A 136 -13.44 -0.61 13.95
N GLY A 137 -13.37 -1.10 12.71
CA GLY A 137 -12.54 -2.25 12.36
C GLY A 137 -11.08 -1.89 12.07
N CYS A 138 -10.69 -0.61 12.13
CA CYS A 138 -9.38 -0.11 11.73
C CYS A 138 -8.93 -0.62 10.35
N THR A 139 -9.87 -0.72 9.40
CA THR A 139 -9.63 -1.34 8.11
C THR A 139 -9.25 -0.32 7.05
N HIS A 140 -8.53 -0.75 6.02
CA HIS A 140 -8.22 0.13 4.90
C HIS A 140 -9.43 0.21 3.97
N LEU A 141 -9.86 1.42 3.58
CA LEU A 141 -10.98 1.60 2.63
C LEU A 141 -10.78 0.85 1.30
N GLY A 142 -9.53 0.68 0.85
CA GLY A 142 -9.23 -0.09 -0.36
C GLY A 142 -9.42 -1.61 -0.23
N GLU A 143 -9.70 -2.10 0.97
CA GLU A 143 -10.07 -3.51 1.24
C GLU A 143 -11.59 -3.68 1.23
N LEU A 144 -12.34 -2.66 1.66
CA LEU A 144 -13.80 -2.67 1.68
C LEU A 144 -14.43 -2.23 0.34
N LEU A 145 -13.81 -1.27 -0.34
CA LEU A 145 -14.35 -0.65 -1.54
C LEU A 145 -13.58 -1.07 -2.79
N PRO A 146 -14.28 -1.33 -3.91
CA PRO A 146 -13.61 -1.57 -5.19
C PRO A 146 -12.91 -0.30 -5.67
N SER A 147 -11.77 -0.46 -6.34
CA SER A 147 -11.07 0.67 -6.94
C SER A 147 -11.80 1.15 -8.20
N ARG A 148 -12.03 2.47 -8.32
CA ARG A 148 -12.67 3.07 -9.51
C ARG A 148 -11.95 2.75 -10.83
N SER A 149 -10.65 2.55 -10.80
CA SER A 149 -9.82 2.30 -12.00
C SER A 149 -9.69 0.82 -12.37
N LYS A 150 -10.27 -0.11 -11.60
CA LYS A 150 -10.17 -1.55 -11.83
C LYS A 150 -11.58 -2.16 -11.91
N PRO A 151 -11.83 -3.12 -12.81
CA PRO A 151 -13.12 -3.78 -12.87
C PRO A 151 -13.41 -4.52 -11.56
N PHE A 152 -14.70 -4.68 -11.27
CA PHE A 152 -15.12 -5.44 -10.10
C PHE A 152 -14.71 -6.93 -10.25
N ASN A 153 -14.16 -7.51 -9.18
CA ASN A 153 -13.71 -8.91 -9.13
C ASN A 153 -14.08 -9.53 -7.77
N THR A 154 -14.90 -10.58 -7.78
CA THR A 154 -15.37 -11.28 -6.57
C THR A 154 -14.27 -11.95 -5.76
N SER A 155 -13.13 -12.30 -6.38
CA SER A 155 -11.97 -12.85 -5.68
C SER A 155 -11.13 -11.79 -4.98
N ARG A 156 -11.43 -10.51 -5.18
CA ARG A 156 -10.64 -9.39 -4.63
C ARG A 156 -11.46 -8.39 -3.82
N ASN A 157 -12.70 -8.14 -4.23
CA ASN A 157 -13.55 -7.13 -3.64
C ASN A 157 -14.60 -7.78 -2.74
N VAL A 158 -14.92 -7.11 -1.63
CA VAL A 158 -16.05 -7.47 -0.77
C VAL A 158 -17.36 -7.31 -1.56
N TYR A 159 -18.29 -8.24 -1.36
CA TYR A 159 -19.63 -8.23 -1.92
C TYR A 159 -20.62 -8.94 -1.01
N ARG A 160 -21.92 -8.82 -1.30
CA ARG A 160 -23.01 -9.32 -0.46
C ARG A 160 -22.90 -10.80 -0.06
N SER A 161 -22.39 -11.66 -0.95
CA SER A 161 -22.26 -13.09 -0.66
C SER A 161 -20.92 -13.49 -0.04
N CYS A 162 -20.07 -12.51 0.32
CA CYS A 162 -18.89 -12.80 1.12
C CYS A 162 -19.30 -13.49 2.43
N PRO A 163 -18.53 -14.51 2.87
CA PRO A 163 -18.77 -15.16 4.15
C PRO A 163 -18.81 -14.15 5.29
N HIS A 164 -19.81 -14.26 6.14
CA HIS A 164 -19.87 -13.55 7.40
C HIS A 164 -20.37 -14.49 8.50
N LYS A 165 -20.08 -14.13 9.74
CA LYS A 165 -20.61 -14.80 10.94
C LYS A 165 -21.08 -13.72 11.89
N SER A 166 -22.19 -13.93 12.58
CA SER A 166 -22.66 -13.01 13.61
C SER A 166 -23.09 -13.80 14.85
N GLY A 167 -23.20 -13.11 15.96
CA GLY A 167 -23.69 -13.68 17.20
C GLY A 167 -23.72 -12.66 18.33
N ILE A 168 -24.02 -13.16 19.53
CA ILE A 168 -24.00 -12.38 20.77
C ILE A 168 -22.86 -12.93 21.63
N ALA A 169 -21.99 -12.05 22.12
CA ALA A 169 -20.89 -12.41 22.99
C ALA A 169 -21.40 -12.66 24.44
N SER A 170 -20.58 -13.28 25.27
CA SER A 170 -20.95 -13.60 26.66
C SER A 170 -21.25 -12.38 27.52
N ASN A 171 -20.79 -11.20 27.11
CA ASN A 171 -21.07 -9.90 27.74
C ASN A 171 -22.35 -9.23 27.21
N GLY A 172 -23.13 -9.91 26.34
CA GLY A 172 -24.39 -9.41 25.80
C GLY A 172 -24.27 -8.50 24.57
N HIS A 173 -23.05 -8.18 24.11
CA HIS A 173 -22.85 -7.38 22.91
C HIS A 173 -22.95 -8.21 21.64
N GLU A 174 -23.66 -7.69 20.63
CA GLU A 174 -23.67 -8.27 19.29
C GLU A 174 -22.30 -8.10 18.62
N TRP A 175 -21.92 -9.08 17.81
CA TRP A 175 -20.70 -9.04 17.01
C TRP A 175 -20.96 -9.58 15.61
N ILE A 176 -20.17 -9.11 14.65
CA ILE A 176 -20.13 -9.62 13.29
C ILE A 176 -18.67 -9.76 12.81
N ASN A 177 -18.39 -10.88 12.16
CA ASN A 177 -17.16 -11.15 11.45
C ASN A 177 -17.43 -11.12 9.96
N LEU A 178 -16.73 -10.26 9.22
CA LEU A 178 -16.86 -10.14 7.77
C LEU A 178 -15.57 -10.65 7.10
N PHE A 179 -15.71 -11.48 6.06
CA PHE A 179 -14.57 -11.93 5.29
C PHE A 179 -14.19 -10.93 4.19
N ILE A 180 -12.95 -10.49 4.20
CA ILE A 180 -12.33 -9.66 3.17
C ILE A 180 -11.54 -10.57 2.21
N PRO A 181 -11.91 -10.67 0.93
CA PRO A 181 -11.26 -11.60 -0.01
C PRO A 181 -9.79 -11.30 -0.29
N TYR A 182 -9.37 -10.04 -0.15
CA TYR A 182 -8.00 -9.63 -0.42
C TYR A 182 -7.51 -8.56 0.54
N THR A 183 -6.37 -8.81 1.19
CA THR A 183 -5.64 -7.81 1.96
C THR A 183 -4.21 -7.67 1.43
N LYS A 184 -3.55 -6.54 1.74
CA LYS A 184 -2.17 -6.31 1.26
C LYS A 184 -1.20 -7.39 1.76
N THR A 185 -1.42 -7.90 2.97
CA THR A 185 -0.54 -8.85 3.68
C THR A 185 -0.89 -10.31 3.37
N ARG A 186 -2.18 -10.69 3.40
CA ARG A 186 -2.61 -12.08 3.16
C ARG A 186 -2.95 -12.39 1.70
N LYS A 187 -2.99 -11.38 0.83
CA LYS A 187 -3.33 -11.52 -0.59
C LYS A 187 -4.69 -12.24 -0.74
N PHE A 188 -4.81 -13.13 -1.72
CA PHE A 188 -6.02 -13.90 -2.02
C PHE A 188 -6.43 -14.93 -0.97
N ARG A 189 -5.64 -15.14 0.10
CA ARG A 189 -6.13 -15.90 1.26
C ARG A 189 -7.24 -15.14 1.99
N GLY A 190 -7.32 -13.83 1.78
CA GLY A 190 -8.23 -12.96 2.50
C GLY A 190 -7.90 -12.85 3.98
N ASP A 191 -8.72 -12.10 4.70
CA ASP A 191 -8.69 -12.02 6.16
C ASP A 191 -10.08 -11.77 6.72
N TRP A 192 -10.25 -11.97 8.01
CA TRP A 192 -11.49 -11.65 8.71
C TRP A 192 -11.35 -10.34 9.47
N ILE A 193 -12.37 -9.50 9.42
CA ILE A 193 -12.52 -8.36 10.32
C ILE A 193 -13.62 -8.67 11.32
N SER A 194 -13.42 -8.26 12.57
CA SER A 194 -14.35 -8.46 13.68
C SER A 194 -14.83 -7.11 14.17
N LEU A 195 -16.16 -6.95 14.24
CA LEU A 195 -16.82 -5.75 14.69
C LEU A 195 -17.75 -6.13 15.84
N THR A 196 -17.87 -5.23 16.80
CA THR A 196 -18.75 -5.38 17.96
C THR A 196 -19.68 -4.17 17.99
N SER A 197 -20.94 -4.40 18.37
CA SER A 197 -21.92 -3.35 18.57
C SER A 197 -21.46 -2.38 19.66
N THR A 198 -21.55 -1.09 19.35
CA THR A 198 -21.26 0.02 20.25
C THR A 198 -22.51 0.56 20.93
N ASN A 199 -23.71 0.20 20.44
CA ASN A 199 -25.01 0.68 20.92
C ASN A 199 -25.13 2.22 20.90
N ASP A 200 -24.48 2.86 19.93
CA ASP A 200 -24.53 4.30 19.70
C ASP A 200 -24.89 4.60 18.24
N ASP A 201 -24.99 5.89 17.89
CA ASP A 201 -25.34 6.31 16.54
C ASP A 201 -24.31 5.87 15.48
N SER A 202 -23.09 5.55 15.89
CA SER A 202 -21.98 5.07 15.04
C SER A 202 -21.88 3.54 14.93
N ASP A 203 -22.86 2.80 15.47
CA ASP A 203 -22.82 1.35 15.54
C ASP A 203 -22.60 0.70 14.17
N PRO A 204 -21.48 -0.03 13.96
CA PRO A 204 -21.14 -0.61 12.67
C PRO A 204 -22.02 -1.81 12.31
N ILE A 205 -22.69 -2.43 13.27
CA ILE A 205 -23.63 -3.54 13.06
C ILE A 205 -24.99 -2.99 12.63
N HIS A 206 -25.47 -1.93 13.28
CA HIS A 206 -26.73 -1.30 12.90
C HIS A 206 -26.66 -0.59 11.54
N ALA A 207 -25.46 -0.16 11.13
CA ALA A 207 -25.24 0.48 9.84
C ALA A 207 -25.27 -0.49 8.64
N LEU A 208 -25.18 -1.80 8.86
CA LEU A 208 -25.11 -2.88 7.85
C LEU A 208 -26.49 -3.37 7.40
#